data_AF-A0A3N2NUF2-F1
#
_entry.id   AF-A0A3N2NUF2-F1
#
_cell.length_a   1.000
_cell.length_b   1.000
_cell.length_c   1.000
_cell.angle_alpha   90.00
_cell.angle_beta   90.00
_cell.angle_gamma   90.00
#
_symmetry.space_group_name_H-M   'P 1'
#
loop_
_entity.id
_entity.type
_entity.pdbx_description
1 polymer ?
#
loop_
_entity_poly.entity_id
_entity_poly.type
_entity_poly.pdbx_seq_one_letter_code
_entity_poly.pdbx_strand_id
1 'polypeptide(L)'
;MGEVSVDIPAPLSEGIIFCEVECVRACCGIDAVSTDPALIEAWCRQVGSAVVVEARRQLAELVTVVEDRSHRVTSTFLNHYTSDEAARRQLLDFLAAFDAGLAACAASPP
;
A
#
# COMPACT_ATOMS: atom_id res chain seq x y z
N MET A 1 20.55 -0.51 14.39
CA MET A 1 19.30 -0.61 13.60
C MET A 1 19.50 0.28 12.38
N GLY A 2 19.47 -0.30 11.19
CA GLY A 2 19.68 0.43 9.94
C GLY A 2 18.37 1.06 9.45
N GLU A 3 18.47 2.06 8.57
CA GLU A 3 17.31 2.61 7.87
C GLU A 3 17.26 2.05 6.46
N VAL A 4 16.07 1.65 6.01
CA VAL A 4 15.79 1.15 4.66
C VAL A 4 14.74 2.07 4.05
N SER A 5 15.06 2.66 2.91
CA SER A 5 14.08 3.41 2.13
C SER A 5 13.38 2.45 1.17
N VAL A 6 12.05 2.48 1.19
CA VAL A 6 11.22 1.67 0.29
C VAL A 6 10.57 2.56 -0.76
N ASP A 7 10.86 2.23 -2.01
CA ASP A 7 10.14 2.73 -3.16
C ASP A 7 8.91 1.87 -3.43
N ILE A 8 7.84 2.48 -3.92
CA ILE A 8 6.63 1.77 -4.32
C ILE A 8 6.57 1.70 -5.85
N PRO A 9 6.85 0.54 -6.46
CA PRO A 9 6.82 0.40 -7.91
C PRO A 9 5.39 0.43 -8.46
N ALA A 10 5.26 0.72 -9.76
CA ALA A 10 4.03 0.46 -10.49
C ALA A 10 3.89 -1.06 -10.72
N PRO A 11 2.66 -1.62 -10.69
CA PRO A 11 1.37 -0.92 -10.61
C PRO A 11 0.89 -0.57 -9.19
N LEU A 12 1.55 -1.03 -8.13
CA LEU A 12 1.08 -0.77 -6.76
C LEU A 12 0.96 0.73 -6.43
N SER A 13 1.94 1.54 -6.83
CA SER A 13 1.90 2.99 -6.60
C SER A 13 0.76 3.67 -7.35
N GLU A 14 0.41 3.21 -8.55
CA GLU A 14 -0.72 3.74 -9.32
C GLU A 14 -2.06 3.43 -8.62
N GLY A 15 -2.20 2.23 -8.05
CA GLY A 15 -3.37 1.87 -7.24
C GLY A 15 -3.49 2.74 -5.99
N ILE A 16 -2.38 3.00 -5.29
CA ILE A 16 -2.38 3.87 -4.11
C ILE A 16 -2.73 5.31 -4.48
N ILE A 17 -2.21 5.82 -5.60
CA ILE A 17 -2.55 7.17 -6.10
C ILE A 17 -4.02 7.25 -6.50
N PHE A 18 -4.58 6.21 -7.12
CA PHE A 18 -6.00 6.18 -7.48
C PHE A 18 -6.92 6.28 -6.25
N CYS A 19 -6.48 5.70 -5.14
CA CYS A 19 -7.20 5.72 -3.87
C CYS A 19 -6.91 6.96 -3.00
N GLU A 20 -6.15 7.95 -3.51
CA GLU A 20 -5.91 9.23 -2.83
C GLU A 20 -7.22 10.06 -2.75
N VAL A 21 -7.54 10.59 -1.57
CA VAL A 21 -8.81 11.29 -1.30
C VAL A 21 -8.62 12.78 -0.98
N GLU A 22 -9.18 13.28 0.13
CA GLU A 22 -9.31 14.71 0.44
C GLU A 22 -7.96 15.44 0.62
N CYS A 23 -6.91 14.71 0.97
CA CYS A 23 -5.54 15.22 1.07
C CYS A 23 -4.65 14.53 0.04
N VAL A 24 -3.50 15.13 -0.27
CA VAL A 24 -2.48 14.49 -1.10
C VAL A 24 -1.54 13.65 -0.24
N ARG A 25 -1.14 12.46 -0.71
CA ARG A 25 -0.21 11.58 0.05
C ARG A 25 1.13 12.26 0.35
N ALA A 26 1.54 13.22 -0.49
CA ALA A 26 2.75 14.00 -0.25
C ALA A 26 2.65 14.91 0.99
N CYS A 27 1.45 15.21 1.48
CA CYS A 27 1.20 16.01 2.68
C CYS A 27 0.78 15.13 3.86
N CYS A 28 -0.27 14.32 3.71
CA CYS A 28 -0.85 13.52 4.80
C CYS A 28 -0.41 12.05 4.82
N GLY A 29 0.46 11.64 3.89
CA GLY A 29 0.97 10.27 3.85
C GLY A 29 -0.10 9.21 3.62
N ILE A 30 0.01 8.09 4.33
CA ILE A 30 -0.96 6.99 4.26
C ILE A 30 -2.38 7.40 4.67
N ASP A 31 -2.52 8.43 5.52
CA ASP A 31 -3.83 8.94 5.96
C ASP A 31 -4.58 9.66 4.82
N ALA A 32 -3.87 9.99 3.72
CA ALA A 32 -4.45 10.57 2.51
C ALA A 32 -5.08 9.51 1.59
N VAL A 33 -4.87 8.22 1.86
CA VAL A 33 -5.26 7.12 0.98
C VAL A 33 -6.41 6.36 1.60
N SER A 34 -7.51 6.25 0.87
CA SER A 34 -8.66 5.46 1.30
C SER A 34 -8.46 3.98 0.98
N THR A 35 -8.61 3.13 2.00
CA THR A 35 -8.69 1.67 1.82
C THR A 35 -10.13 1.18 1.67
N ASP A 36 -11.05 2.04 1.23
CA ASP A 36 -12.43 1.66 0.93
C ASP A 36 -12.46 0.59 -0.16
N PRO A 37 -13.05 -0.60 0.11
CA PRO A 37 -13.18 -1.67 -0.88
C PRO A 37 -13.76 -1.21 -2.21
N ALA A 38 -14.73 -0.27 -2.21
CA ALA A 38 -15.36 0.20 -3.44
C ALA A 38 -14.40 0.97 -4.36
N LEU A 39 -13.49 1.75 -3.78
CA LEU A 39 -12.46 2.48 -4.53
C LEU A 39 -11.40 1.53 -5.08
N ILE A 40 -10.94 0.59 -4.26
CA ILE A 40 -9.97 -0.42 -4.69
C ILE A 40 -10.57 -1.28 -5.81
N GLU A 41 -11.83 -1.70 -5.69
CA GLU A 41 -12.55 -2.43 -6.73
C GLU A 41 -12.71 -1.62 -8.02
N ALA A 42 -12.97 -0.32 -7.92
CA ALA A 42 -13.03 0.55 -9.09
C ALA A 42 -11.69 0.60 -9.84
N TRP A 43 -10.57 0.68 -9.13
CA TRP A 43 -9.24 0.60 -9.72
C TRP A 43 -8.99 -0.76 -10.37
N CYS A 44 -9.27 -1.86 -9.64
CA CYS A 44 -9.10 -3.23 -10.13
C CYS A 44 -9.81 -3.47 -11.47
N ARG A 45 -11.05 -2.96 -11.61
CA ARG A 45 -11.84 -3.06 -12.84
C ARG A 45 -11.23 -2.31 -14.02
N GLN A 46 -10.47 -1.24 -13.78
CA GLN A 46 -9.81 -0.47 -14.85
C GLN A 46 -8.54 -1.15 -15.35
N VAL A 47 -7.75 -1.74 -14.47
CA VAL A 47 -6.42 -2.25 -14.80
C VAL A 47 -6.40 -3.74 -15.16
N GLY A 48 -7.45 -4.49 -14.77
CA GLY A 48 -7.58 -5.91 -15.05
C GLY A 48 -6.77 -6.81 -14.12
N SER A 49 -7.10 -8.10 -14.13
CA SER A 49 -6.65 -9.08 -13.14
C SER A 49 -5.12 -9.28 -13.11
N ALA A 50 -4.44 -9.27 -14.25
CA ALA A 50 -2.99 -9.44 -14.31
C ALA A 50 -2.24 -8.32 -13.57
N VAL A 51 -2.70 -7.08 -13.71
CA VAL A 51 -2.12 -5.91 -13.03
C VAL A 51 -2.40 -5.95 -11.53
N VAL A 52 -3.60 -6.38 -11.13
CA VAL A 52 -3.96 -6.59 -9.72
C VAL A 52 -3.07 -7.65 -9.07
N VAL A 53 -2.81 -8.76 -9.75
CA VAL A 53 -1.92 -9.84 -9.23
C VAL A 53 -0.50 -9.32 -9.02
N GLU A 54 0.04 -8.52 -9.95
CA GLU A 54 1.37 -7.93 -9.80
C GLU A 54 1.40 -6.90 -8.65
N ALA A 55 0.38 -6.05 -8.52
CA ALA A 55 0.28 -5.10 -7.40
C ALA A 55 0.28 -5.82 -6.04
N ARG A 56 -0.44 -6.94 -5.93
CA ARG A 56 -0.44 -7.78 -4.71
C ARG A 56 0.92 -8.41 -4.43
N ARG A 57 1.63 -8.87 -5.46
CA ARG A 57 2.99 -9.40 -5.33
C ARG A 57 3.94 -8.33 -4.76
N GLN A 58 3.90 -7.13 -5.31
CA GLN A 58 4.69 -5.98 -4.85
C GLN A 58 4.35 -5.59 -3.40
N LEU A 59 3.06 -5.64 -3.04
CA LEU A 59 2.61 -5.34 -1.69
C LEU A 59 3.14 -6.39 -0.68
N ALA A 60 3.11 -7.68 -1.02
CA ALA A 60 3.64 -8.74 -0.16
C ALA A 60 5.15 -8.59 0.11
N GLU A 61 5.93 -8.17 -0.91
CA GLU A 61 7.34 -7.83 -0.74
C GLU A 61 7.52 -6.65 0.22
N LEU A 62 6.70 -5.61 0.09
CA LEU A 62 6.73 -4.44 0.97
C LEU A 62 6.38 -4.83 2.42
N VAL A 63 5.36 -5.65 2.63
CA VAL A 63 5.00 -6.17 3.97
C VAL A 63 6.18 -6.92 4.58
N THR A 64 6.86 -7.78 3.82
CA THR A 64 8.03 -8.53 4.31
C THR A 64 9.13 -7.59 4.80
N VAL A 65 9.40 -6.50 4.07
CA VAL A 65 10.39 -5.49 4.47
C VAL A 65 9.95 -4.72 5.72
N VAL A 66 8.66 -4.37 5.83
CA VAL A 66 8.11 -3.64 6.98
C VAL A 66 7.96 -4.52 8.22
N GLU A 67 7.81 -5.84 8.08
CA GLU A 67 7.78 -6.77 9.22
C GLU A 67 9.16 -6.98 9.84
N ASP A 68 10.23 -6.81 9.06
CA ASP A 68 11.60 -6.91 9.57
C ASP A 68 11.91 -5.79 10.57
N ARG A 69 11.97 -6.18 11.85
CA ARG A 69 12.24 -5.28 12.98
C ARG A 69 13.71 -4.89 13.12
N SER A 70 14.60 -5.50 12.35
CA SER A 70 16.03 -5.14 12.36
C SER A 70 16.31 -3.80 11.65
N HIS A 71 15.32 -3.30 10.90
CA HIS A 71 15.37 -2.06 10.14
C HIS A 71 14.22 -1.11 10.47
N ARG A 72 14.49 0.19 10.41
CA ARG A 72 13.43 1.21 10.28
C ARG A 72 13.15 1.44 8.81
N VAL A 73 11.87 1.54 8.45
CA VAL A 73 11.43 1.80 7.09
C VAL A 73 11.07 3.27 6.92
N THR A 74 11.56 3.88 5.85
CA THR A 74 11.16 5.20 5.36
C THR A 74 10.53 5.07 3.99
N SER A 75 9.46 5.81 3.71
CA SER A 75 8.91 5.94 2.37
C SER A 75 8.60 7.40 2.08
N THR A 76 9.28 7.97 1.09
CA THR A 76 8.96 9.31 0.55
C THR A 76 7.63 9.30 -0.19
N PHE A 77 7.29 8.18 -0.83
CA PHE A 77 6.05 8.01 -1.56
C PHE A 77 4.83 8.03 -0.63
N LEU A 78 4.89 7.30 0.49
CA LEU A 78 3.82 7.25 1.50
C LEU A 78 3.94 8.34 2.56
N ASN A 79 4.95 9.20 2.49
CA ASN A 79 5.31 10.17 3.53
C ASN A 79 5.27 9.53 4.95
N HIS A 80 5.89 8.35 5.10
CA HIS A 80 5.80 7.54 6.32
C HIS A 80 7.18 7.12 6.83
N TYR A 81 7.32 7.04 8.16
CA TYR A 81 8.53 6.60 8.84
C TYR A 81 8.20 5.74 10.06
N THR A 82 8.79 4.54 10.15
CA THR A 82 8.59 3.64 11.29
C THR A 82 9.56 4.00 12.44
N SER A 83 9.35 5.15 13.09
CA SER A 83 10.16 5.59 14.24
C SER A 83 10.10 4.62 15.43
N ASP A 84 8.96 3.96 15.57
CA ASP A 84 8.57 3.08 16.65
C ASP A 84 7.61 1.97 16.16
N GLU A 85 7.22 1.09 17.08
CA GLU A 85 6.32 -0.03 16.77
C GLU A 85 4.88 0.42 16.45
N ALA A 86 4.43 1.57 16.94
CA ALA A 86 3.09 2.07 16.63
C ALA A 86 3.04 2.58 15.18
N ALA A 87 4.05 3.33 14.75
CA ALA A 87 4.20 3.77 13.36
C ALA A 87 4.39 2.58 12.40
N ARG A 88 5.11 1.53 12.82
CA ARG A 88 5.21 0.28 12.04
C ARG A 88 3.87 -0.41 11.93
N ARG A 89 3.13 -0.54 13.04
CA ARG A 89 1.80 -1.15 13.07
C ARG A 89 0.85 -0.41 12.14
N GLN A 90 0.82 0.92 12.19
CA GLN A 90 -0.01 1.74 11.31
C GLN A 90 0.27 1.46 9.83
N LEU A 91 1.55 1.36 9.44
CA LEU A 91 1.91 1.01 8.06
C LEU A 91 1.46 -0.41 7.69
N LEU A 92 1.66 -1.39 8.58
CA LEU A 92 1.23 -2.77 8.32
C LEU A 92 -0.29 -2.89 8.22
N ASP A 93 -1.03 -2.18 9.06
CA ASP A 93 -2.50 -2.19 9.04
C ASP A 93 -3.03 -1.57 7.73
N PHE A 94 -2.42 -0.48 7.27
CA PHE A 94 -2.69 0.11 5.96
C PHE A 94 -2.43 -0.89 4.82
N LEU A 95 -1.24 -1.51 4.79
CA LEU A 95 -0.87 -2.47 3.75
C LEU A 95 -1.80 -3.69 3.76
N ALA A 96 -2.17 -4.19 4.93
CA ALA A 96 -3.07 -5.32 5.07
C ALA A 96 -4.49 -4.99 4.58
N ALA A 97 -5.00 -3.80 4.91
CA ALA A 97 -6.31 -3.33 4.42
C ALA A 97 -6.32 -3.19 2.90
N PHE A 98 -5.23 -2.67 2.32
CA PHE A 98 -5.08 -2.54 0.88
C PHE A 98 -4.99 -3.91 0.18
N ASP A 99 -4.22 -4.87 0.71
CA ASP A 99 -4.17 -6.23 0.15
C ASP A 99 -5.53 -6.92 0.22
N ALA A 100 -6.28 -6.74 1.30
CA ALA A 100 -7.62 -7.32 1.43
C ALA A 100 -8.56 -6.82 0.32
N GLY A 101 -8.49 -5.53 -0.02
CA GLY A 101 -9.23 -4.95 -1.14
C GLY A 101 -8.81 -5.57 -2.48
N LEU A 102 -7.51 -5.65 -2.74
CA LEU A 102 -6.97 -6.26 -3.97
C LEU A 102 -7.31 -7.76 -4.08
N ALA A 103 -7.29 -8.48 -2.96
CA ALA A 103 -7.63 -9.90 -2.89
C ALA A 103 -9.09 -10.14 -3.24
N ALA A 104 -10.00 -9.29 -2.75
CA ALA A 104 -11.41 -9.35 -3.08
C ALA A 104 -11.64 -9.16 -4.59
N CYS A 105 -10.91 -8.25 -5.23
CA CYS A 105 -10.98 -8.08 -6.68
C CYS A 105 -10.57 -9.33 -7.46
N ALA A 106 -9.50 -10.01 -7.03
CA ALA A 106 -8.99 -11.20 -7.70
C ALA A 106 -9.92 -12.41 -7.58
N ALA A 107 -10.77 -12.44 -6.53
CA ALA A 107 -11.75 -13.50 -6.30
C ALA A 107 -13.07 -13.29 -7.06
N SER A 108 -13.35 -12.07 -7.53
CA SER A 108 -14.56 -11.73 -8.28
C SER A 108 -14.36 -11.98 -9.78
N PRO A 109 -15.11 -12.92 -10.41
CA PRO A 109 -15.07 -13.08 -11.87
C PRO A 109 -15.68 -11.85 -12.57
N PRO A 110 -15.25 -11.54 -13.82
CA PRO A 110 -15.82 -10.46 -14.62
C PRO A 110 -17.28 -10.70 -15.00
#